data_AF-B6B8T4-F1
#
_entry.id   AF-B6B8T4-F1
#
_cell.length_a   1.000
_cell.length_b   1.000
_cell.length_c   1.000
_cell.angle_alpha   90.00
_cell.angle_beta   90.00
_cell.angle_gamma   90.00
#
_symmetry.space_group_name_H-M   'P 1'
#
loop_
_entity.id
_entity.type
_entity.pdbx_description
1 polymer ?
#
loop_
_entity_poly.entity_id
_entity_poly.type
_entity_poly.pdbx_seq_one_letter_code
_entity_poly.pdbx_strand_id
1 'polypeptide(L)'
;MDALKSIFELRDMLFQMERDIGLDRLSPAERDVLLAAHALTSAPGEAVQSDQIRSHRLVQGIAQATYHRTLKSLLGMGLLERAGGSRAKHYVVRFDPAAE
;
A
#
# COMPACT_ATOMS: atom_id res chain seq x y z
N MET A 1 -26.74 17.05 9.36
CA MET A 1 -25.32 16.88 9.74
C MET A 1 -24.50 17.81 8.89
N ASP A 2 -23.53 18.50 9.47
CA ASP A 2 -22.55 19.27 8.71
C ASP A 2 -21.61 18.27 8.00
N ALA A 3 -21.61 18.29 6.67
CA ALA A 3 -20.79 17.37 5.87
C ALA A 3 -19.29 17.50 6.19
N LEU A 4 -18.81 18.70 6.55
CA LEU A 4 -17.42 18.90 6.94
C LEU A 4 -17.09 18.19 8.25
N LYS A 5 -18.02 18.22 9.22
CA LYS A 5 -17.88 17.49 10.48
C LYS A 5 -17.82 15.98 10.24
N SER A 6 -18.71 15.42 9.42
CA SER A 6 -18.70 13.99 9.12
C SER A 6 -17.43 13.55 8.39
N ILE A 7 -16.90 14.36 7.47
CA ILE A 7 -15.61 14.08 6.82
C ILE A 7 -14.46 14.13 7.82
N PHE A 8 -14.46 15.10 8.74
CA PHE A 8 -13.45 15.18 9.79
C PHE A 8 -13.45 13.91 10.67
N GLU A 9 -14.62 13.50 11.16
CA GLU A 9 -14.76 12.32 12.01
C GLU A 9 -14.27 11.04 11.31
N LEU A 10 -14.60 10.86 10.02
CA LEU A 10 -14.11 9.72 9.24
C LEU A 10 -12.59 9.76 9.03
N ARG A 11 -12.01 10.95 8.80
CA ARG A 11 -10.55 11.08 8.63
C ARG A 11 -9.80 10.84 9.93
N ASP A 12 -10.33 11.30 11.05
CA ASP A 12 -9.73 11.07 12.37
C ASP A 12 -9.77 9.58 12.73
N MET A 13 -10.91 8.91 12.51
CA MET A 13 -11.02 7.47 12.72
C MET A 13 -10.04 6.68 11.84
N LEU A 14 -9.96 7.00 10.54
CA LEU A 14 -9.00 6.36 9.64
C LEU A 14 -7.56 6.57 10.11
N PHE A 15 -7.22 7.79 10.52
CA PHE A 15 -5.89 8.12 11.02
C PHE A 15 -5.53 7.29 12.26
N GLN A 16 -6.43 7.14 13.23
CA GLN A 16 -6.18 6.29 14.40
C GLN A 16 -5.98 4.83 14.00
N MET A 17 -6.85 4.28 13.14
CA MET A 17 -6.72 2.89 12.68
C MET A 17 -5.39 2.63 11.97
N GLU A 18 -4.95 3.56 11.11
CA GLU A 18 -3.65 3.46 10.43
C GLU A 18 -2.48 3.46 11.42
N ARG A 19 -2.57 4.26 12.49
CA ARG A 19 -1.56 4.29 13.56
C ARG A 19 -1.52 3.01 14.38
N ASP A 20 -2.69 2.45 14.69
CA ASP A 20 -2.79 1.22 15.49
C ASP A 20 -2.09 0.04 14.80
N ILE A 21 -2.02 0.03 13.48
CA ILE A 21 -1.31 -1.00 12.68
C ILE A 21 0.06 -0.52 12.15
N GLY A 22 0.54 0.65 12.59
CA GLY A 22 1.86 1.18 12.24
C GLY A 22 2.02 1.68 10.80
N LEU A 23 0.93 1.91 10.05
CA LEU A 23 0.98 2.51 8.71
C LEU A 23 1.35 4.00 8.75
N ASP A 24 1.27 4.66 9.90
CA ASP A 24 1.66 6.06 10.09
C ASP A 24 3.16 6.31 9.90
N ARG A 25 3.98 5.25 9.96
CA ARG A 25 5.43 5.29 9.68
C ARG A 25 5.74 5.37 8.19
N LEU A 26 4.77 5.09 7.33
CA LEU A 26 4.92 5.16 5.88
C LEU A 26 4.62 6.57 5.38
N SER A 27 5.35 7.01 4.36
CA SER A 27 4.93 8.18 3.59
C SER A 27 3.58 7.94 2.91
N PRO A 28 2.82 8.99 2.56
CA PRO A 28 1.55 8.84 1.87
C PRO A 28 1.65 7.97 0.60
N ALA A 29 2.72 8.15 -0.19
CA ALA A 29 2.95 7.35 -1.40
C ALA A 29 3.21 5.87 -1.09
N GLU A 30 3.99 5.56 -0.04
CA GLU A 30 4.25 4.19 0.38
C GLU A 30 2.97 3.49 0.86
N ARG A 31 2.18 4.19 1.67
CA ARG A 31 0.89 3.69 2.13
C ARG A 31 -0.06 3.42 0.97
N ASP A 32 -0.18 4.37 0.04
CA ASP A 32 -1.04 4.22 -1.14
C ASP A 32 -0.63 3.03 -2.02
N VAL A 33 0.68 2.84 -2.25
CA VAL A 33 1.20 1.71 -3.03
C VAL A 33 0.98 0.38 -2.31
N LEU A 34 1.21 0.33 -0.99
CA LEU A 34 1.00 -0.88 -0.18
C LEU A 34 -0.48 -1.27 -0.14
N LEU A 35 -1.38 -0.33 0.15
CA LEU A 35 -2.82 -0.56 0.19
C LEU A 35 -3.36 -0.94 -1.20
N ALA A 36 -2.85 -0.33 -2.27
CA ALA A 36 -3.20 -0.72 -3.64
C ALA A 36 -2.77 -2.17 -3.95
N ALA A 37 -1.54 -2.55 -3.59
CA ALA A 37 -1.06 -3.90 -3.78
C ALA A 37 -1.91 -4.92 -2.99
N HIS A 38 -2.24 -4.61 -1.74
CA HIS A 38 -3.11 -5.43 -0.91
C HIS A 38 -4.52 -5.58 -1.50
N ALA A 39 -5.14 -4.48 -1.93
CA ALA A 39 -6.47 -4.50 -2.54
C ALA A 39 -6.54 -5.31 -3.85
N LEU A 40 -5.42 -5.42 -4.57
CA LEU A 40 -5.29 -6.20 -5.80
C LEU A 40 -4.88 -7.66 -5.56
N THR A 41 -4.56 -8.03 -4.32
CA THR A 41 -4.18 -9.39 -3.95
C THR A 41 -5.45 -10.22 -3.70
N SER A 42 -5.70 -11.26 -4.51
CA SER A 42 -6.92 -12.07 -4.38
C SER A 42 -6.93 -12.96 -3.14
N ALA A 43 -5.76 -13.48 -2.74
CA ALA A 43 -5.58 -14.22 -1.51
C ALA A 43 -4.21 -13.91 -0.87
N PRO A 44 -4.08 -13.96 0.48
CA PRO A 44 -2.81 -13.68 1.15
C PRO A 44 -1.64 -14.48 0.56
N GLY A 45 -0.56 -13.79 0.19
CA GLY A 45 0.62 -14.41 -0.43
C GLY A 45 0.55 -14.54 -1.95
N GLU A 46 -0.57 -14.22 -2.60
CA GLU A 46 -0.64 -14.15 -4.06
C GLU A 46 0.12 -12.94 -4.61
N ALA A 47 0.59 -13.09 -5.85
CA ALA A 47 1.39 -12.07 -6.50
C ALA A 47 0.55 -11.12 -7.35
N VAL A 48 0.81 -9.82 -7.24
CA VAL A 48 0.19 -8.75 -8.03
C VAL A 48 1.21 -8.15 -9.01
N GLN A 49 0.78 -7.76 -10.21
CA GLN A 49 1.65 -7.13 -11.19
C GLN A 49 1.89 -5.65 -10.89
N SER A 50 3.12 -5.18 -11.10
CA SER A 50 3.49 -3.76 -10.97
C SER A 50 2.57 -2.82 -11.74
N ASP A 51 2.17 -3.20 -12.95
CA ASP A 51 1.36 -2.33 -13.80
C ASP A 51 -0.08 -2.24 -13.29
N GLN A 52 -0.60 -3.31 -12.67
CA GLN A 52 -1.89 -3.28 -11.97
C GLN A 52 -1.83 -2.33 -10.76
N ILE A 53 -0.78 -2.43 -9.93
CA ILE A 53 -0.59 -1.52 -8.78
C ILE A 53 -0.53 -0.07 -9.27
N ARG A 54 0.26 0.21 -10.31
CA ARG A 54 0.42 1.56 -10.87
C ARG A 54 -0.89 2.12 -11.46
N SER A 55 -1.75 1.25 -11.99
CA SER A 55 -3.07 1.65 -12.52
C SER A 55 -4.15 1.84 -11.45
N HIS A 56 -3.89 1.43 -10.19
CA HIS A 56 -4.87 1.51 -9.12
C HIS A 56 -5.21 2.98 -8.77
N ARG A 57 -6.46 3.26 -8.40
CA ARG A 57 -6.95 4.62 -8.14
C ARG A 57 -6.13 5.43 -7.13
N LEU A 58 -5.52 4.77 -6.15
CA LEU A 58 -4.65 5.40 -5.14
C LEU A 58 -3.27 5.78 -5.68
N VAL A 59 -2.81 5.11 -6.75
CA VAL A 59 -1.43 5.19 -7.24
C VAL A 59 -1.33 5.87 -8.60
N GLN A 60 -2.40 5.88 -9.40
CA GLN A 60 -2.39 6.40 -10.78
C GLN A 60 -1.91 7.86 -10.92
N GLY A 61 -2.04 8.67 -9.86
CA GLY A 61 -1.55 10.06 -9.83
C GLY A 61 -0.06 10.21 -9.46
N ILE A 62 0.60 9.13 -9.05
CA ILE A 62 2.00 9.15 -8.63
C ILE A 62 2.92 9.13 -9.85
N ALA A 63 3.85 10.08 -9.91
CA ALA A 63 4.86 10.14 -10.96
C ALA A 63 5.71 8.86 -11.00
N GLN A 64 6.11 8.42 -12.20
CA GLN A 64 6.83 7.15 -12.39
C GLN A 64 8.09 7.01 -11.52
N ALA A 65 8.90 8.07 -11.44
CA ALA A 65 10.11 8.07 -10.62
C ALA A 65 9.78 7.89 -9.13
N THR A 66 8.70 8.52 -8.64
CA THR A 66 8.24 8.36 -7.27
C THR A 66 7.73 6.95 -7.02
N TYR A 67 6.91 6.40 -7.93
CA TYR A 67 6.42 5.02 -7.82
C TYR A 67 7.58 4.01 -7.69
N HIS A 68 8.60 4.10 -8.55
CA HIS A 68 9.74 3.18 -8.47
C HIS A 68 10.56 3.35 -7.19
N ARG A 69 10.72 4.59 -6.69
CA ARG A 69 11.38 4.83 -5.39
C ARG A 69 10.58 4.24 -4.23
N THR A 70 9.27 4.48 -4.22
CA THR A 70 8.34 3.92 -3.23
C THR A 70 8.37 2.41 -3.22
N LEU A 71 8.29 1.78 -4.39
CA LEU A 71 8.34 0.32 -4.52
C LEU A 71 9.67 -0.25 -4.00
N LYS A 72 10.80 0.42 -4.28
CA LYS A 72 12.10 0.04 -3.71
C LYS A 72 12.13 0.18 -2.19
N SER A 73 11.52 1.23 -1.65
CA SER A 73 11.41 1.45 -0.20
C SER A 73 10.62 0.35 0.49
N LEU A 74 9.43 0.03 -0.03
CA LEU A 74 8.56 -1.05 0.47
C LEU A 74 9.22 -2.44 0.40
N LEU A 75 10.02 -2.70 -0.65
CA LEU A 75 10.85 -3.90 -0.74
C LEU A 75 11.96 -3.91 0.34
N GLY A 76 12.59 -2.76 0.58
CA GLY A 76 13.63 -2.62 1.60
C GLY A 76 13.10 -2.79 3.03
N MET A 77 11.85 -2.41 3.28
CA MET A 77 11.16 -2.63 4.55
C MET A 77 10.57 -4.04 4.70
N GLY A 78 10.63 -4.88 3.67
CA GLY A 78 10.03 -6.22 3.69
C GLY A 78 8.50 -6.21 3.67
N LEU A 79 7.86 -5.07 3.39
CA LEU A 79 6.40 -4.95 3.29
C LEU A 79 5.87 -5.47 1.95
N LEU A 80 6.72 -5.44 0.93
CA LEU A 80 6.56 -6.14 -0.33
C LEU A 80 7.76 -7.05 -0.57
N GLU A 81 7.53 -8.13 -1.29
CA GLU A 81 8.59 -9.00 -1.82
C GLU A 81 8.41 -9.19 -3.32
N ARG A 82 9.50 -9.48 -4.04
CA ARG A 82 9.39 -9.92 -5.43
C ARG A 82 8.88 -11.36 -5.45
N ALA A 83 7.88 -11.64 -6.29
CA ALA A 83 7.48 -13.00 -6.54
C ALA A 83 8.66 -13.78 -7.19
N GLY A 84 8.99 -14.95 -6.65
CA GLY A 84 10.09 -15.77 -7.18
C GLY A 84 9.84 -16.30 -8.60
N GLY A 85 10.90 -16.82 -9.23
CA GLY A 85 10.86 -17.43 -10.56
C GLY A 85 10.91 -16.41 -11.72
N SER A 86 10.36 -16.78 -12.88
CA SER A 86 10.34 -15.95 -14.11
C SER A 86 9.33 -14.81 -14.09
N ARG A 87 8.63 -14.58 -12.97
CA ARG A 87 7.57 -13.57 -12.81
C ARG A 87 8.14 -12.19 -12.53
N ALA A 88 8.89 -11.65 -13.49
CA ALA A 88 9.37 -10.27 -13.44
C ALA A 88 8.20 -9.31 -13.14
N LYS A 89 8.46 -8.27 -12.35
CA LYS A 89 7.48 -7.23 -11.97
C LYS A 89 6.25 -7.72 -11.19
N HIS A 90 6.30 -8.91 -10.61
CA HIS A 90 5.26 -9.37 -9.70
C HIS A 90 5.72 -9.21 -8.24
N TYR A 91 4.79 -8.81 -7.37
CA TYR A 91 5.06 -8.52 -5.97
C TYR A 91 4.07 -9.24 -5.06
N VAL A 92 4.54 -9.66 -3.89
CA VAL A 92 3.73 -10.29 -2.84
C VAL A 92 3.69 -9.35 -1.63
N VAL A 93 2.50 -9.13 -1.08
CA VAL A 93 2.33 -8.34 0.14
C VAL A 93 2.69 -9.18 1.36
N ARG A 94 3.51 -8.61 2.26
CA ARG A 94 4.01 -9.27 3.49
C ARG A 94 3.63 -8.54 4.77
N PHE A 95 2.77 -7.54 4.67
CA PHE A 95 2.30 -6.80 5.83
C PHE A 95 1.44 -7.71 6.72
N ASP A 96 1.93 -7.97 7.94
CA ASP A 96 1.18 -8.62 9.02
C ASP A 96 1.03 -7.62 10.18
N PRO A 97 -0.17 -7.08 10.43
CA PRO A 97 -0.39 -6.15 11.53
C PRO A 97 -0.37 -6.82 12.91
N ALA A 98 -0.35 -8.16 13.00
CA ALA A 98 -0.40 -8.91 14.25
C ALA A 98 0.96 -9.50 14.69
N ALA A 99 2.04 -9.18 13.98
CA ALA A 99 3.39 -9.63 14.33
C ALA A 99 4.04 -8.70 15.39
N GLU A 100 3.49 -8.71 16.60
CA GLU A 100 4.19 -8.31 17.84
C GLU A 100 4.36 -9.51 18.78
#